data_AF-A0A3M9MZI3-F1
#
_entry.id   AF-A0A3M9MZI3-F1
#
_cell.length_a   1.000
_cell.length_b   1.000
_cell.length_c   1.000
_cell.angle_alpha   90.00
_cell.angle_beta   90.00
_cell.angle_gamma   90.00
#
_symmetry.space_group_name_H-M   'P 1'
#
loop_
_entity.id
_entity.type
_entity.pdbx_description
1 polymer ?
#
loop_
_entity_poly.entity_id
_entity_poly.type
_entity_poly.pdbx_seq_one_letter_code
_entity_poly.pdbx_strand_id
1 'polypeptide(L)'
;MAYARIKSIKTTKRGGKVLSEKELKSYLNGQLFQVAREIKEYIITLAEAGSRHKFRKDGKDGFYQQTTVDFNTDGVTINFPQHAYFLDVGRKALARKVPVSVLINWIKRYRILGRSQKTGKYQKASGNSINSLAFAIQTAIYKKGLRARNFIAPSMEYAEQALAQVIDELIVPAIVTTVEFHLTKKK
;
A
#
# COMPACT_ATOMS: atom_id res chain seq x y z
N MET A 1 3.98 15.60 55.31
CA MET A 1 3.00 15.47 54.20
C MET A 1 2.85 13.99 53.88
N ALA A 2 1.66 13.43 54.10
CA ALA A 2 1.37 12.02 53.89
C ALA A 2 1.05 11.77 52.40
N TYR A 3 1.85 10.96 51.73
CA TYR A 3 1.55 10.51 50.38
C TYR A 3 0.31 9.61 50.40
N ALA A 4 -0.73 10.03 49.68
CA ALA A 4 -1.98 9.30 49.57
C ALA A 4 -1.72 7.90 48.95
N ARG A 5 -1.98 6.84 49.71
CA ARG A 5 -2.02 5.46 49.21
C ARG A 5 -3.20 5.32 48.27
N ILE A 6 -2.92 5.10 46.98
CA ILE A 6 -3.94 4.70 46.00
C ILE A 6 -4.51 3.35 46.47
N LYS A 7 -5.81 3.31 46.80
CA LYS A 7 -6.46 2.17 47.46
C LYS A 7 -7.08 1.14 46.51
N SER A 8 -7.30 1.45 45.23
CA SER A 8 -7.51 0.44 44.18
C SER A 8 -7.53 1.09 42.81
N ILE A 9 -7.07 0.34 41.81
CA ILE A 9 -7.26 0.61 40.39
C ILE A 9 -8.29 -0.42 39.91
N LYS A 10 -9.47 0.02 39.47
CA LYS A 10 -10.47 -0.87 38.86
C LYS A 10 -10.24 -0.91 37.36
N THR A 11 -9.80 -2.06 36.86
CA THR A 11 -9.68 -2.34 35.43
C THR A 11 -11.02 -2.80 34.84
N THR A 12 -11.19 -2.56 33.55
CA THR A 12 -12.44 -2.68 32.76
C THR A 12 -12.98 -4.12 32.68
N LYS A 13 -14.20 -4.26 32.13
CA LYS A 13 -15.14 -5.41 32.21
C LYS A 13 -14.63 -6.81 31.79
N ARG A 14 -13.36 -7.00 31.41
CA ARG A 14 -12.72 -8.31 31.30
C ARG A 14 -11.61 -8.36 32.34
N GLY A 15 -11.85 -9.12 33.41
CA GLY A 15 -11.07 -9.14 34.65
C GLY A 15 -9.57 -8.98 34.44
N GLY A 16 -8.99 -8.03 35.18
CA GLY A 16 -7.62 -7.53 35.04
C GLY A 16 -6.54 -8.58 35.24
N LYS A 17 -6.31 -9.40 34.21
CA LYS A 17 -5.01 -10.05 34.00
C LYS A 17 -4.11 -9.05 33.29
N VAL A 18 -3.04 -8.64 33.96
CA VAL A 18 -1.91 -7.97 33.31
C VAL A 18 -1.39 -8.91 32.25
N LEU A 19 -1.39 -8.48 30.99
CA LEU A 19 -0.83 -9.27 29.90
C LEU A 19 0.67 -9.41 30.12
N SER A 20 1.20 -10.63 30.00
CA SER A 20 2.65 -10.81 29.95
C SER A 20 3.24 -10.05 28.76
N GLU A 21 4.52 -9.69 28.82
CA GLU A 21 5.21 -9.01 27.71
C GLU A 21 5.02 -9.72 26.37
N LYS A 22 4.99 -11.06 26.38
CA LYS A 22 4.77 -11.90 25.20
C LYS A 22 3.34 -11.77 24.66
N GLU A 23 2.34 -11.76 25.54
CA GLU A 23 0.93 -11.61 25.16
C GLU A 23 0.65 -10.19 24.65
N LEU A 24 1.24 -9.16 25.28
CA LEU A 24 1.16 -7.77 24.85
C LEU A 24 1.77 -7.60 23.45
N LYS A 25 2.99 -8.11 23.23
CA LYS A 25 3.65 -8.11 21.91
C LYS A 25 2.82 -8.83 20.86
N SER A 26 2.27 -10.01 21.18
CA SER A 26 1.43 -10.77 20.24
C SER A 26 0.15 -10.01 19.88
N TYR A 27 -0.49 -9.36 20.87
CA TYR A 27 -1.70 -8.58 20.65
C TYR A 27 -1.43 -7.35 19.77
N LEU A 28 -0.40 -6.57 20.12
CA LEU A 28 -0.02 -5.38 19.35
C LEU A 28 0.40 -5.74 17.92
N ASN A 29 1.18 -6.81 17.74
CA ASN A 29 1.55 -7.28 16.40
C ASN A 29 0.34 -7.67 15.56
N GLY A 30 -0.69 -8.29 16.17
CA GLY A 30 -1.93 -8.63 15.48
C GLY A 30 -2.71 -7.40 15.01
N GLN A 31 -2.80 -6.37 15.85
CA GLN A 31 -3.47 -5.10 15.49
C GLN A 31 -2.70 -4.33 14.42
N LEU A 32 -1.38 -4.18 14.59
CA LEU A 32 -0.51 -3.53 13.62
C LEU A 32 -0.55 -4.22 12.25
N PHE A 33 -0.64 -5.55 12.23
CA PHE A 33 -0.81 -6.31 10.99
C PHE A 33 -2.15 -5.99 10.28
N GLN A 34 -3.25 -5.81 11.02
CA GLN A 34 -4.53 -5.43 10.44
C GLN A 34 -4.46 -4.02 9.82
N VAL A 35 -3.86 -3.07 10.54
CA VAL A 35 -3.70 -1.70 10.05
C VAL A 35 -2.77 -1.64 8.84
N ALA A 36 -1.68 -2.40 8.84
CA ALA A 36 -0.80 -2.56 7.66
C ALA A 36 -1.57 -3.05 6.43
N ARG A 37 -2.46 -4.02 6.63
CA ARG A 37 -3.33 -4.54 5.57
C ARG A 37 -4.30 -3.48 5.06
N GLU A 38 -4.89 -2.68 5.94
CA GLU A 38 -5.81 -1.59 5.55
C GLU A 38 -5.11 -0.50 4.76
N ILE A 39 -3.93 -0.04 5.22
CA ILE A 39 -3.09 0.93 4.49
C ILE A 39 -2.75 0.38 3.10
N LYS A 40 -2.35 -0.90 3.02
CA LYS A 40 -2.09 -1.55 1.73
C LYS A 40 -3.33 -1.54 0.83
N GLU A 41 -4.49 -1.92 1.33
CA GLU A 41 -5.73 -1.92 0.53
C GLU A 41 -6.14 -0.51 0.09
N TYR A 42 -5.92 0.51 0.94
CA TYR A 42 -6.13 1.91 0.58
C TYR A 42 -5.23 2.36 -0.57
N ILE A 43 -3.92 2.06 -0.49
CA ILE A 43 -2.94 2.30 -1.55
C ILE A 43 -3.41 1.69 -2.88
N ILE A 44 -3.81 0.42 -2.85
CA ILE A 44 -4.26 -0.30 -4.05
C ILE A 44 -5.53 0.35 -4.62
N THR A 45 -6.47 0.72 -3.76
CA THR A 45 -7.72 1.36 -4.17
C THR A 45 -7.47 2.69 -4.86
N LEU A 46 -6.58 3.54 -4.33
CA LEU A 46 -6.21 4.80 -4.97
C LEU A 46 -5.50 4.58 -6.32
N ALA A 47 -4.56 3.63 -6.37
CA ALA A 47 -3.84 3.29 -7.59
C ALA A 47 -4.78 2.71 -8.68
N GLU A 48 -5.89 2.07 -8.29
CA GLU A 48 -6.93 1.60 -9.19
C GLU A 48 -7.89 2.70 -9.64
N ALA A 49 -8.22 3.68 -8.79
CA ALA A 49 -9.13 4.79 -9.14
C ALA A 49 -8.65 5.59 -10.37
N GLY A 50 -7.33 5.68 -10.57
CA GLY A 50 -6.73 6.29 -11.76
C GLY A 50 -6.73 5.41 -13.02
N SER A 51 -7.35 4.23 -13.00
CA SER A 51 -7.21 3.16 -14.00
C SER A 51 -8.53 2.49 -14.36
N ARG A 52 -8.64 2.00 -15.59
CA ARG A 52 -9.71 1.05 -15.96
C ARG A 52 -9.40 -0.39 -15.56
N HIS A 53 -8.13 -0.69 -15.27
CA HIS A 53 -7.66 -2.02 -14.90
C HIS A 53 -7.40 -2.10 -13.40
N LYS A 54 -7.98 -3.14 -12.79
CA LYS A 54 -7.75 -3.54 -11.40
C LYS A 54 -6.53 -4.45 -11.31
N PHE A 55 -5.80 -4.37 -10.20
CA PHE A 55 -4.69 -5.25 -9.90
C PHE A 55 -5.21 -6.62 -9.45
N ARG A 56 -4.53 -7.70 -9.83
CA ARG A 56 -4.97 -9.04 -9.39
C ARG A 56 -4.52 -9.29 -7.96
N LYS A 57 -5.47 -9.64 -7.08
CA LYS A 57 -5.19 -9.99 -5.68
C LYS A 57 -4.81 -11.47 -5.47
N ASP A 58 -4.68 -12.23 -6.56
CA ASP A 58 -4.37 -13.66 -6.56
C ASP A 58 -2.89 -14.00 -6.37
N GLY A 59 -2.07 -13.02 -6.00
CA GLY A 59 -0.62 -13.20 -5.86
C GLY A 59 0.10 -13.42 -7.19
N LYS A 60 -0.46 -12.97 -8.32
CA LYS A 60 0.26 -12.96 -9.61
C LYS A 60 0.55 -11.55 -10.12
N ASP A 61 -0.05 -10.54 -9.48
CA ASP A 61 0.18 -9.15 -9.82
C ASP A 61 1.44 -8.62 -9.10
N GLY A 62 2.44 -8.25 -9.89
CA GLY A 62 3.70 -7.75 -9.36
C GLY A 62 3.54 -6.47 -8.54
N PHE A 63 2.58 -5.60 -8.87
CA PHE A 63 2.35 -4.37 -8.11
C PHE A 63 1.75 -4.69 -6.73
N TYR A 64 0.71 -5.51 -6.69
CA TYR A 64 0.07 -5.90 -5.43
C TYR A 64 1.03 -6.66 -4.50
N GLN A 65 1.86 -7.56 -5.05
CA GLN A 65 2.79 -8.35 -4.25
C GLN A 65 3.96 -7.55 -3.69
N GLN A 66 4.54 -6.69 -4.52
CA GLN A 66 5.73 -5.91 -4.15
C GLN A 66 5.38 -4.69 -3.29
N THR A 67 4.10 -4.32 -3.21
CA THR A 67 3.65 -3.29 -2.27
C THR A 67 3.54 -3.90 -0.86
N THR A 68 4.42 -3.53 0.05
CA THR A 68 4.39 -3.97 1.46
C THR A 68 4.27 -2.78 2.41
N VAL A 69 3.64 -3.01 3.56
CA VAL A 69 3.49 -2.04 4.63
C VAL A 69 3.94 -2.75 5.89
N ASP A 70 5.02 -2.26 6.48
CA ASP A 70 5.70 -2.91 7.60
C ASP A 70 5.85 -1.89 8.74
N PHE A 71 5.41 -2.26 9.94
CA PHE A 71 5.56 -1.43 11.14
C PHE A 71 6.84 -1.83 11.87
N ASN A 72 7.73 -0.87 12.08
CA ASN A 72 8.98 -1.02 12.80
C ASN A 72 8.97 -0.11 14.04
N THR A 73 9.98 -0.23 14.89
CA THR A 73 10.15 0.66 16.07
C THR A 73 10.24 2.13 15.69
N ASP A 74 10.74 2.41 14.48
CA ASP A 74 11.04 3.75 14.01
C ASP A 74 9.87 4.37 13.22
N GLY A 75 8.80 3.60 12.97
CA GLY A 75 7.61 4.05 12.25
C GLY A 75 7.08 3.04 11.23
N VAL A 76 6.38 3.55 10.22
CA VAL A 76 5.78 2.74 9.15
C VAL A 76 6.65 2.82 7.90
N THR A 77 7.05 1.66 7.38
CA THR A 77 7.75 1.54 6.10
C THR A 77 6.77 1.06 5.03
N ILE A 78 6.60 1.84 3.96
CA ILE A 78 5.80 1.46 2.80
C ILE A 78 6.75 1.21 1.64
N ASN A 79 6.86 -0.04 1.20
CA ASN A 79 7.67 -0.41 0.06
C ASN A 79 6.81 -0.49 -1.19
N PHE A 80 7.31 0.07 -2.28
CA PHE A 80 6.65 0.06 -3.59
C PHE A 80 7.52 -0.63 -4.65
N PRO A 81 6.91 -1.22 -5.68
CA PRO A 81 7.67 -1.65 -6.84
C PRO A 81 8.31 -0.46 -7.55
N GLN A 82 9.47 -0.66 -8.19
CA GLN A 82 10.23 0.43 -8.85
C GLN A 82 9.39 1.26 -9.83
N HIS A 83 8.39 0.65 -10.47
CA HIS A 83 7.55 1.33 -11.45
C HIS A 83 6.39 2.12 -10.83
N ALA A 84 6.15 2.03 -9.52
CA ALA A 84 5.09 2.75 -8.82
C ALA A 84 5.21 4.26 -8.98
N TYR A 85 6.43 4.80 -8.88
CA TYR A 85 6.68 6.22 -9.08
C TYR A 85 6.19 6.69 -10.47
N PHE A 86 6.42 5.90 -11.52
CA PHE A 86 5.96 6.25 -12.87
C PHE A 86 4.43 6.14 -13.03
N LEU A 87 3.76 5.30 -12.24
CA LEU A 87 2.31 5.26 -12.20
C LEU A 87 1.75 6.48 -11.47
N ASP A 88 2.40 6.88 -10.37
CA ASP A 88 2.01 8.01 -9.55
C ASP A 88 2.10 9.32 -10.36
N VAL A 89 3.27 9.64 -10.90
CA VAL A 89 3.51 10.90 -11.63
C VAL A 89 3.01 10.88 -13.08
N GLY A 90 2.82 9.69 -13.65
CA GLY A 90 2.46 9.51 -15.05
C GLY A 90 3.54 9.95 -16.03
N ARG A 91 3.13 10.37 -17.23
CA ARG A 91 4.02 10.89 -18.28
C ARG A 91 3.40 12.12 -18.92
N LYS A 92 4.15 13.23 -18.99
CA LYS A 92 3.71 14.44 -19.71
C LYS A 92 3.60 14.19 -21.21
N ALA A 93 2.64 14.87 -21.85
CA ALA A 93 2.56 14.94 -23.30
C ALA A 93 3.81 15.61 -23.88
N LEU A 94 4.17 15.23 -25.10
CA LEU A 94 5.31 15.70 -25.89
C LEU A 94 6.69 15.45 -25.27
N ALA A 95 6.76 14.69 -24.17
CA ALA A 95 8.03 14.18 -23.63
C ALA A 95 8.70 13.20 -24.62
N ARG A 96 9.98 12.87 -24.41
CA ARG A 96 10.73 11.89 -25.24
C ARG A 96 9.88 10.66 -25.57
N LYS A 97 9.91 10.15 -26.80
CA LYS A 97 9.13 8.97 -27.17
C LYS A 97 9.61 7.71 -26.43
N VAL A 98 8.69 6.81 -26.09
CA VAL A 98 9.00 5.49 -25.51
C VAL A 98 9.68 4.62 -26.59
N PRO A 99 10.75 3.87 -26.31
CA PRO A 99 11.37 3.00 -27.31
C PRO A 99 10.37 1.98 -27.89
N VAL A 100 10.29 1.90 -29.22
CA VAL A 100 9.33 1.03 -29.91
C VAL A 100 9.59 -0.45 -29.60
N SER A 101 10.86 -0.86 -29.45
CA SER A 101 11.25 -2.23 -29.10
C SER A 101 10.64 -2.70 -27.78
N VAL A 102 10.59 -1.83 -26.77
CA VAL A 102 9.97 -2.11 -25.47
C VAL A 102 8.46 -2.34 -25.63
N LEU A 103 7.79 -1.52 -26.44
CA LEU A 103 6.36 -1.67 -26.72
C LEU A 103 6.06 -2.95 -27.51
N ILE A 104 6.89 -3.32 -28.48
CA ILE A 104 6.77 -4.58 -29.23
C ILE A 104 6.85 -5.77 -28.28
N ASN A 105 7.83 -5.80 -27.39
CA ASN A 105 8.00 -6.88 -26.41
C ASN A 105 6.81 -6.95 -25.44
N TRP A 106 6.32 -5.79 -24.99
CA TRP A 106 5.13 -5.70 -24.14
C TRP A 106 3.87 -6.24 -24.86
N ILE A 107 3.63 -5.84 -26.10
CA ILE A 107 2.50 -6.32 -26.93
C ILE A 107 2.57 -7.83 -27.11
N LYS A 108 3.75 -8.38 -27.42
CA LYS A 108 3.96 -9.83 -27.59
C LYS A 108 3.69 -10.59 -26.31
N ARG A 109 4.23 -10.13 -25.17
CA ARG A 109 4.07 -10.75 -23.85
C ARG A 109 2.60 -10.84 -23.45
N TYR A 110 1.85 -9.76 -23.65
CA TYR A 110 0.43 -9.68 -23.25
C TYR A 110 -0.55 -10.05 -24.37
N ARG A 111 -0.04 -10.48 -25.54
CA ARG A 111 -0.83 -10.85 -26.72
C ARG A 111 -1.90 -9.80 -27.05
N ILE A 112 -1.50 -8.52 -27.05
CA ILE A 112 -2.42 -7.42 -27.32
C ILE A 112 -2.68 -7.38 -28.82
N LEU A 113 -3.90 -7.74 -29.22
CA LEU A 113 -4.29 -7.79 -30.63
C LEU A 113 -5.15 -6.57 -30.99
N GLY A 114 -4.80 -5.92 -32.09
CA GLY A 114 -5.64 -4.89 -32.67
C GLY A 114 -6.98 -5.48 -33.17
N ARG A 115 -8.07 -4.73 -33.03
CA ARG A 115 -9.34 -5.05 -33.68
C ARG A 115 -9.44 -4.31 -35.00
N SER A 116 -9.87 -5.00 -36.05
CA SER A 116 -10.24 -4.37 -37.31
C SER A 116 -11.49 -3.52 -37.11
N GLN A 117 -11.44 -2.24 -37.49
CA GLN A 117 -12.61 -1.37 -37.38
C GLN A 117 -13.75 -1.76 -38.34
N LYS A 118 -13.42 -2.38 -39.48
CA LYS A 118 -14.42 -2.79 -40.47
C LYS A 118 -15.20 -4.05 -40.07
N THR A 119 -14.53 -4.99 -39.38
CA THR A 119 -15.11 -6.31 -39.10
C THR A 119 -15.29 -6.60 -37.60
N GLY A 120 -14.78 -5.75 -36.72
CA GLY A 120 -14.78 -5.96 -35.26
C GLY A 120 -13.91 -7.13 -34.78
N LYS A 121 -13.41 -7.97 -35.70
CA LYS A 121 -12.60 -9.15 -35.40
C LYS A 121 -11.18 -8.76 -35.01
N TYR A 122 -10.59 -9.53 -34.10
CA TYR A 122 -9.17 -9.42 -33.77
C TYR A 122 -8.33 -9.77 -35.00
N GLN A 123 -7.34 -8.92 -35.29
CA GLN A 123 -6.37 -9.19 -36.34
C GLN A 123 -5.43 -10.31 -35.89
N LYS A 124 -5.03 -11.18 -36.82
CA LYS A 124 -3.98 -12.16 -36.57
C LYS A 124 -2.69 -11.42 -36.20
N ALA A 125 -1.97 -11.92 -35.19
CA ALA A 125 -0.69 -11.38 -34.79
C ALA A 125 0.34 -11.60 -35.91
N SER A 126 0.61 -10.56 -36.70
CA SER A 126 1.73 -10.52 -37.64
C SER A 126 2.78 -9.52 -37.16
N GLY A 127 4.04 -9.68 -37.58
CA GLY A 127 5.12 -8.73 -37.23
C GLY A 127 4.75 -7.30 -37.60
N ASN A 128 4.16 -7.10 -38.79
CA ASN A 128 3.70 -5.79 -39.26
C ASN A 128 2.56 -5.20 -38.41
N SER A 129 1.61 -6.04 -37.98
CA SER A 129 0.52 -5.62 -37.09
C SER A 129 1.05 -5.17 -35.72
N ILE A 130 1.99 -5.92 -35.14
CA ILE A 130 2.61 -5.61 -33.86
C ILE A 130 3.42 -4.31 -33.94
N ASN A 131 4.23 -4.13 -34.98
CA ASN A 131 5.02 -2.91 -35.17
C ASN A 131 4.13 -1.68 -35.34
N SER A 132 3.07 -1.81 -36.13
CA SER A 132 2.09 -0.73 -36.34
C SER A 132 1.38 -0.36 -35.04
N LEU A 133 0.96 -1.36 -34.25
CA LEU A 133 0.35 -1.14 -32.95
C LEU A 133 1.32 -0.47 -31.97
N ALA A 134 2.59 -0.92 -31.93
CA ALA A 134 3.62 -0.31 -31.10
C ALA A 134 3.83 1.17 -31.44
N PHE A 135 3.89 1.51 -32.73
CA PHE A 135 4.00 2.91 -33.18
C PHE A 135 2.77 3.75 -32.84
N ALA A 136 1.57 3.18 -32.98
CA ALA A 136 0.32 3.84 -32.60
C ALA A 136 0.27 4.14 -31.10
N ILE A 137 0.65 3.17 -30.25
CA ILE A 137 0.74 3.35 -28.79
C ILE A 137 1.79 4.39 -28.44
N GLN A 138 2.99 4.32 -29.04
CA GLN A 138 4.05 5.31 -28.84
C GLN A 138 3.56 6.72 -29.16
N THR A 139 2.88 6.87 -30.30
CA THR A 139 2.36 8.17 -30.77
C THR A 139 1.24 8.67 -29.86
N ALA A 140 0.36 7.79 -29.39
CA ALA A 140 -0.70 8.15 -28.44
C ALA A 140 -0.10 8.61 -27.10
N ILE A 141 0.87 7.88 -26.55
CA ILE A 141 1.59 8.26 -25.33
C ILE A 141 2.35 9.58 -25.54
N TYR A 142 2.99 9.77 -26.69
CA TYR A 142 3.67 11.02 -27.00
C TYR A 142 2.69 12.21 -27.07
N LYS A 143 1.57 12.07 -27.78
CA LYS A 143 0.62 13.18 -27.98
C LYS A 143 -0.20 13.50 -26.72
N LYS A 144 -0.58 12.49 -25.94
CA LYS A 144 -1.53 12.64 -24.82
C LYS A 144 -0.89 12.46 -23.44
N GLY A 145 0.34 11.94 -23.38
CA GLY A 145 0.94 11.52 -22.13
C GLY A 145 0.33 10.23 -21.56
N LEU A 146 0.67 9.94 -20.31
CA LEU A 146 0.03 8.96 -19.45
C LEU A 146 -0.48 9.68 -18.22
N ARG A 147 -1.76 9.49 -17.89
CA ARG A 147 -2.38 10.14 -16.73
C ARG A 147 -1.75 9.60 -15.44
N ALA A 148 -1.37 10.53 -14.57
CA ALA A 148 -0.91 10.30 -13.21
C ALA A 148 -1.99 9.62 -12.36
N ARG A 149 -1.57 8.78 -11.41
CA ARG A 149 -2.46 8.06 -10.49
C ARG A 149 -2.29 8.48 -9.03
N ASN A 150 -1.60 9.58 -8.74
CA ASN A 150 -1.51 10.30 -7.45
C ASN A 150 -2.00 9.51 -6.23
N PHE A 151 -1.28 8.47 -5.85
CA PHE A 151 -1.62 7.60 -4.72
C PHE A 151 -0.55 7.63 -3.64
N ILE A 152 0.71 7.99 -3.96
CA ILE A 152 1.80 7.94 -2.98
C ILE A 152 1.56 8.94 -1.85
N ALA A 153 1.42 10.24 -2.16
CA ALA A 153 1.22 11.27 -1.13
C ALA A 153 -0.06 11.04 -0.28
N PRO A 154 -1.24 10.78 -0.87
CA PRO A 154 -2.43 10.49 -0.06
C PRO A 154 -2.30 9.23 0.79
N SER A 155 -1.53 8.22 0.34
CA SER A 155 -1.30 7.01 1.13
C SER A 155 -0.38 7.26 2.33
N MET A 156 0.57 8.19 2.20
CA MET A 156 1.40 8.62 3.34
C MET A 156 0.56 9.35 4.38
N GLU A 157 -0.28 10.30 3.96
CA GLU A 157 -1.20 11.01 4.87
C GLU A 157 -2.15 10.05 5.59
N TYR A 158 -2.70 9.06 4.87
CA TYR A 158 -3.54 8.03 5.45
C TYR A 158 -2.77 7.14 6.45
N ALA A 159 -1.54 6.74 6.11
CA ALA A 159 -0.71 5.93 6.99
C ALA A 159 -0.34 6.66 8.28
N GLU A 160 -0.06 7.97 8.21
CA GLU A 160 0.20 8.81 9.38
C GLU A 160 -1.03 8.90 10.29
N GLN A 161 -2.22 9.10 9.73
CA GLN A 161 -3.47 9.13 10.49
C GLN A 161 -3.77 7.78 11.15
N ALA A 162 -3.61 6.69 10.41
CA ALA A 162 -3.82 5.34 10.92
C ALA A 162 -2.82 4.99 12.04
N LEU A 163 -1.55 5.41 11.91
CA LEU A 163 -0.55 5.23 12.97
C LEU A 163 -0.92 6.01 14.23
N ALA A 164 -1.34 7.27 14.10
CA ALA A 164 -1.76 8.09 15.23
C ALA A 164 -2.93 7.45 15.99
N GLN A 165 -3.95 6.96 15.27
CA GLN A 165 -5.08 6.24 15.88
C GLN A 165 -4.63 4.99 16.64
N VAL A 166 -3.71 4.20 16.08
CA VAL A 166 -3.17 3.02 16.77
C VAL A 166 -2.43 3.40 18.06
N ILE A 167 -1.63 4.47 18.03
CA ILE A 167 -0.92 4.93 19.21
C ILE A 167 -1.93 5.34 20.30
N ASP A 168 -2.92 6.15 19.95
CA ASP A 168 -3.88 6.70 20.90
C ASP A 168 -4.87 5.65 21.45
N GLU A 169 -5.36 4.74 20.59
CA GLU A 169 -6.40 3.79 20.97
C GLU A 169 -5.86 2.46 21.53
N LEU A 170 -4.65 2.05 21.11
CA LEU A 170 -4.12 0.73 21.47
C LEU A 170 -2.90 0.83 22.37
N ILE A 171 -1.92 1.67 22.03
CA ILE A 171 -0.63 1.69 22.74
C ILE A 171 -0.75 2.45 24.07
N VAL A 172 -1.28 3.66 24.06
CA VAL A 172 -1.41 4.49 25.27
C VAL A 172 -2.25 3.78 26.35
N PRO A 173 -3.44 3.24 26.06
CA PRO A 173 -4.23 2.54 27.08
C PRO A 173 -3.52 1.29 27.61
N ALA A 174 -2.82 0.55 26.75
CA ALA A 174 -2.07 -0.65 27.14
C ALA A 174 -0.90 -0.33 28.09
N ILE A 175 -0.16 0.76 27.83
CA ILE A 175 0.91 1.24 28.71
C ILE A 175 0.34 1.67 30.07
N VAL A 176 -0.75 2.46 30.08
CA VAL A 176 -1.39 2.92 31.32
C VAL A 176 -1.89 1.75 32.18
N THR A 177 -2.35 0.66 31.57
CA THR A 177 -2.73 -0.56 32.31
C THR A 177 -1.56 -1.38 32.88
N THR A 178 -0.32 -1.15 32.42
CA THR A 178 0.86 -1.97 32.78
C THR A 178 1.80 -1.29 33.79
N VAL A 179 1.40 -0.17 34.40
CA VAL A 179 2.23 0.50 35.42
C VAL A 179 2.11 -0.20 36.76
N GLU A 180 3.03 -1.14 37.04
CA GLU A 180 3.20 -1.77 38.35
C GLU A 180 4.27 -1.03 39.18
N PHE A 181 3.88 -0.55 40.37
CA PHE A 181 4.79 0.11 41.30
C PHE A 181 5.44 -0.90 42.25
N HIS A 182 6.75 -1.12 42.12
CA HIS A 182 7.53 -1.88 43.10
C HIS A 182 8.10 -0.95 44.17
N LEU A 183 7.48 -0.92 45.34
CA LEU A 183 8.03 -0.22 46.51
C LEU A 183 8.95 -1.16 47.30
N THR A 184 10.26 -0.97 47.18
CA THR A 184 11.23 -1.63 48.06
C THR A 184 11.19 -1.00 49.45
N LYS A 185 10.81 -1.80 50.45
CA LYS A 185 10.85 -1.39 51.85
C LYS A 185 12.32 -1.36 52.28
N LYS A 186 12.91 -0.16 52.45
CA LYS A 186 14.18 0.00 53.17
C LYS A 186 13.96 -0.55 54.59
N LYS A 187 14.71 -1.60 54.95
CA LYS A 187 14.86 -2.05 56.33
C LYS A 187 15.77 -1.10 57.08
#